data_AF-A0A966ID06-F1
#
_entry.id   AF-A0A966ID06-F1
#
_cell.length_a   1.000
_cell.length_b   1.000
_cell.length_c   1.000
_cell.angle_alpha   90.00
_cell.angle_beta   90.00
_cell.angle_gamma   90.00
#
_symmetry.space_group_name_H-M   'P 1'
#
loop_
_entity.id
_entity.type
_entity.pdbx_description
1 polymer ?
#
loop_
_entity_poly.entity_id
_entity_poly.type
_entity_poly.pdbx_seq_one_letter_code
_entity_poly.pdbx_strand_id
1 'polypeptide(L)' 'IPFNPFPASGLKRSPAERVKQFAQILQDADLVTTVRKTRGDDIAAACGQLAGDVIDRTRRAERMQALDEQVIQFQGR' A
#
# COMPACT_ATOMS: atom_id res chain seq x y z
N ILE A 1 -9.16 6.28 1.17
CA ILE A 1 -9.02 5.69 -0.18
C ILE A 1 -8.91 4.19 0.00
N PRO A 2 -9.77 3.35 -0.60
CA PRO A 2 -9.55 1.91 -0.57
C PRO A 2 -8.20 1.56 -1.19
N PHE A 3 -7.42 0.70 -0.52
CA PHE A 3 -6.08 0.33 -0.98
C PHE A 3 -6.15 -0.41 -2.33
N ASN A 4 -5.28 -0.03 -3.27
CA ASN A 4 -5.12 -0.71 -4.56
C ASN A 4 -3.87 -1.61 -4.46
N PRO A 5 -4.04 -2.95 -4.51
CA PRO A 5 -2.92 -3.87 -4.29
C PRO A 5 -1.89 -3.82 -5.41
N PHE A 6 -0.63 -4.09 -5.05
CA PHE A 6 0.48 -4.33 -5.97
C PHE A 6 1.43 -5.37 -5.33
N PRO A 7 2.22 -6.13 -6.12
CA PRO A 7 2.89 -7.35 -5.65
C PRO A 7 3.76 -7.20 -4.39
N ALA A 8 4.49 -6.09 -4.26
CA ALA A 8 5.44 -5.87 -3.17
C ALA A 8 4.83 -5.17 -1.93
N SER A 9 3.52 -4.93 -1.89
CA SER A 9 2.93 -4.11 -0.84
C SER A 9 2.83 -4.81 0.52
N GLY A 10 2.68 -6.14 0.54
CA GLY A 10 2.38 -6.91 1.75
C GLY A 10 1.01 -6.60 2.39
N LEU A 11 0.21 -5.70 1.80
CA LEU A 11 -1.05 -5.20 2.37
C LEU A 11 -2.26 -5.68 1.56
N LYS A 12 -3.41 -5.74 2.23
CA LYS A 12 -4.69 -6.10 1.62
C LYS A 12 -5.68 -4.95 1.67
N ARG A 13 -6.53 -4.87 0.66
CA ARG A 13 -7.65 -3.94 0.63
C ARG A 13 -8.63 -4.25 1.74
N SER A 14 -9.03 -3.23 2.50
CA SER A 14 -10.09 -3.36 3.49
C SER A 14 -11.43 -3.72 2.83
N PRO A 15 -12.21 -4.65 3.39
CA PRO A 15 -13.59 -4.91 2.98
C PRO A 15 -14.44 -3.64 2.96
N ALA A 16 -15.38 -3.57 2.01
CA ALA A 16 -16.21 -2.39 1.80
C ALA A 16 -16.97 -1.96 3.07
N GLU A 17 -17.53 -2.91 3.83
CA GLU A 17 -18.26 -2.61 5.06
C GLU A 17 -17.39 -1.95 6.12
N ARG A 18 -16.13 -2.36 6.26
CA ARG A 18 -15.20 -1.75 7.20
C ARG A 18 -14.82 -0.33 6.80
N VAL A 19 -14.67 -0.08 5.49
CA VAL A 19 -14.43 1.27 4.96
C VAL A 19 -15.64 2.18 5.22
N LYS A 20 -16.87 1.67 5.03
CA LYS A 20 -18.10 2.41 5.31
C LYS A 20 -18.22 2.75 6.80
N GLN A 21 -18.03 1.77 7.68
CA GLN A 21 -18.07 1.98 9.14
C GLN A 21 -17.04 3.03 9.59
N PHE A 22 -15.81 2.93 9.08
CA PHE A 22 -14.77 3.91 9.39
C PHE A 22 -15.14 5.32 8.89
N ALA A 23 -15.69 5.43 7.68
CA ALA A 23 -16.15 6.70 7.16
C ALA A 23 -17.30 7.29 7.99
N GLN A 24 -18.22 6.45 8.47
CA GLN A 24 -19.32 6.87 9.34
C GLN A 24 -18.80 7.44 10.66
N ILE A 25 -17.87 6.75 11.33
CA ILE A 25 -17.27 7.22 12.59
C ILE A 25 -16.67 8.62 12.44
N LEU A 26 -16.02 8.92 11.31
CA LEU A 26 -15.46 10.24 11.06
C LEU A 26 -16.55 11.29 10.79
N GLN A 27 -17.58 10.94 10.04
CA GLN A 27 -18.72 11.83 9.78
C GLN A 27 -19.49 12.16 11.06
N ASP A 28 -19.69 11.19 11.95
CA ASP A 28 -20.33 11.38 13.25
C ASP A 28 -19.52 12.31 14.18
N ALA A 29 -18.23 12.47 13.91
CA ALA A 29 -17.34 13.41 14.58
C ALA A 29 -17.23 14.77 13.84
N ASP A 30 -18.18 15.07 12.95
CA ASP A 30 -18.24 16.27 12.10
C ASP A 30 -17.01 16.46 11.17
N LEU A 31 -16.32 15.37 10.81
CA LEU A 31 -15.21 15.40 9.84
C LEU A 31 -15.70 15.04 8.44
N VAL A 32 -15.57 15.99 7.51
CA VAL A 32 -15.91 15.79 6.09
C VAL A 32 -15.09 14.62 5.52
N THR A 33 -15.77 13.51 5.24
CA THR A 33 -15.12 12.27 4.85
C THR A 33 -15.78 11.68 3.61
N THR A 34 -14.97 11.41 2.57
CA THR A 34 -15.44 10.76 1.33
C THR A 34 -14.61 9.52 1.01
N VAL A 35 -15.27 8.49 0.49
CA VAL A 35 -14.60 7.28 0.00
C VAL A 35 -14.35 7.43 -1.49
N ARG A 36 -13.08 7.63 -1.87
CA ARG A 36 -12.70 7.76 -3.29
C ARG A 36 -12.95 6.45 -4.05
N LYS A 37 -13.65 6.55 -5.18
CA LYS A 37 -13.84 5.43 -6.13
C LYS A 37 -12.49 5.08 -6.79
N THR A 38 -12.14 3.80 -6.80
CA THR A 38 -10.99 3.29 -7.56
C THR A 38 -11.25 3.44 -9.06
N ARG A 39 -10.26 3.92 -9.81
CA ARG A 39 -10.27 3.99 -11.28
C ARG A 39 -8.93 3.50 -11.81
N GLY A 40 -8.94 2.75 -12.93
CA GLY A 40 -7.73 2.27 -13.60
C GLY A 40 -7.01 1.09 -12.92
N ASP A 41 -7.67 0.36 -12.02
CA ASP A 41 -7.09 -0.80 -11.32
C ASP A 41 -6.83 -1.98 -12.27
N ASP A 42 -7.73 -2.16 -13.24
CA ASP A 42 -7.67 -3.14 -14.33
C ASP A 42 -6.47 -2.94 -15.27
N ILE A 43 -5.93 -1.72 -15.32
CA ILE A 43 -4.77 -1.35 -16.16
C ILE A 43 -3.55 -0.93 -15.33
N ALA A 44 -3.48 -1.32 -14.05
CA ALA A 44 -2.39 -0.98 -13.13
C ALA A 44 -2.08 0.53 -13.03
N ALA A 45 -3.11 1.36 -13.19
CA ALA A 45 -3.03 2.82 -13.16
C ALA A 45 -3.79 3.44 -11.97
N ALA A 46 -4.32 2.63 -11.04
CA ALA A 46 -4.88 3.17 -9.83
C ALA A 46 -3.79 3.80 -8.95
N CYS A 47 -4.19 4.68 -8.04
CA CYS A 47 -3.25 5.37 -7.16
C CYS A 47 -2.34 4.35 -6.44
N GLY A 48 -1.01 4.50 -6.60
CA GLY A 48 0.00 3.62 -6.00
C GLY A 48 0.49 2.47 -6.87
N GLN A 49 -0.09 2.23 -8.07
CA GLN A 49 0.29 1.10 -8.95
C GLN A 49 1.28 1.48 -10.06
N LEU A 50 1.54 2.78 -10.28
CA LEU A 50 2.43 3.26 -11.33
C LEU A 50 3.89 2.95 -11.01
N ALA A 51 4.37 1.77 -11.40
CA ALA A 51 5.76 1.36 -11.24
C ALA A 51 6.68 1.98 -12.31
N GLY A 52 6.24 1.95 -13.58
CA GLY A 52 7.04 2.39 -14.73
C GLY A 52 8.36 1.61 -14.88
N ASP A 53 9.16 2.00 -15.89
CA ASP A 53 10.53 1.51 -16.05
C ASP A 53 11.48 2.51 -15.41
N VAL A 54 12.10 2.12 -14.29
CA VAL A 54 12.94 3.02 -13.49
C VAL A 54 14.36 2.48 -13.40
N ILE A 55 15.34 3.31 -13.79
CA ILE A 55 16.76 3.08 -13.50
C ILE A 55 17.03 3.63 -12.09
N ASP A 56 17.08 2.75 -11.09
CA ASP A 56 17.37 3.13 -9.71
C ASP A 56 18.84 3.58 -9.55
N ARG A 57 19.04 4.84 -9.18
CA ARG A 57 20.37 5.42 -8.90
C ARG A 57 20.70 5.49 -7.41
N THR A 58 19.80 5.02 -6.55
CA THR A 58 19.92 5.14 -5.08
C THR A 58 20.45 3.88 -4.41
N ARG A 59 20.82 2.85 -5.20
CA ARG A 59 21.27 1.52 -4.75
C ARG A 59 20.36 0.97 -3.67
N ARG A 60 19.04 1.19 -3.79
CA ARG A 60 18.08 0.80 -2.77
C ARG A 60 17.97 -0.72 -2.66
N ALA A 61 18.06 -1.41 -3.78
CA ALA A 61 18.05 -2.87 -3.83
C ALA A 61 19.19 -3.48 -2.98
N GLU A 62 20.43 -2.99 -3.14
CA GLU A 62 21.58 -3.44 -2.36
C GLU A 62 21.37 -3.21 -0.85
N ARG A 63 20.85 -2.04 -0.47
CA ARG A 63 20.55 -1.73 0.94
C ARG A 63 19.46 -2.62 1.53
N MET A 64 18.42 -2.93 0.75
CA MET A 64 17.34 -3.83 1.19
C MET A 64 17.83 -5.27 1.35
N GLN A 65 18.65 -5.77 0.41
CA GLN A 65 19.26 -7.10 0.50
C GLN A 65 20.13 -7.25 1.76
N ALA A 66 20.97 -6.27 2.06
CA ALA A 66 21.81 -6.28 3.26
C ALA A 66 21.00 -6.29 4.57
N LEU A 67 19.83 -5.64 4.59
CA LEU A 67 18.94 -5.66 5.75
C LEU A 67 18.24 -7.03 5.92
N ASP A 68 17.77 -7.63 4.83
CA ASP A 68 17.12 -8.95 4.85
C ASP A 68 18.10 -10.04 5.33
N GLU A 69 19.35 -10.01 4.85
CA GLU A 69 20.41 -10.92 5.30
C GLU A 69 20.68 -10.80 6.80
N GLN A 70 20.71 -9.58 7.34
CA GLN A 70 20.89 -9.35 8.77
C GLN A 70 19.73 -9.94 9.58
N VAL A 71 18.48 -9.72 9.17
CA VAL A 71 17.28 -10.26 9.86
C VAL A 71 17.32 -11.79 9.94
N ILE A 72 17.70 -12.46 8.85
CA ILE A 72 17.82 -13.93 8.82
C ILE A 72 18.87 -14.42 9.82
N GLN A 73 20.01 -13.72 9.95
CA GLN A 73 21.07 -14.06 10.92
C GLN A 73 20.68 -13.83 12.38
N PHE A 74 19.68 -12.98 12.66
CA PHE A 74 19.16 -12.75 14.01
C PHE A 74 18.07 -13.74 14.42
N GLN A 75 17.24 -14.23 13.49
CA GLN A 75 16.15 -15.17 13.78
C GLN A 75 16.57 -16.65 13.82
N GLY A 76 17.76 -16.98 13.32
CA GLY A 76 18.33 -18.33 13.33
C GLY A 76 19.18 -18.67 14.56
N ARG A 77 19.15 -17.87 15.63
CA ARG A 77 19.87 -18.08 16.89
C ARG A 77 18.93 -18.39 18.04
#